data_AF-A0A925FNV9-F1
#
_entry.id   AF-A0A925FNV9-F1
#
_cell.length_a   1.000
_cell.length_b   1.000
_cell.length_c   1.000
_cell.angle_alpha   90.00
_cell.angle_beta   90.00
_cell.angle_gamma   90.00
#
_symmetry.space_group_name_H-M   'P 1'
#
loop_
_entity.id
_entity.type
_entity.pdbx_description
1 polymer ?
#
loop_
_entity_poly.entity_id
_entity_poly.type
_entity_poly.pdbx_seq_one_letter_code
_entity_poly.pdbx_strand_id
1 'polypeptide(L)'
;MKITINLIILIFCIAFTGAAFGQTAEFTYQGRFTDTAQQQPTNGTYQIRFALFDAVSGGSQIGPAIVNPSVLVTNGIFTVSLNFGASSFSGATRFLQISVFTIPADTYVGLTPRQPVTSAPYAIKALDSDTAAAAEDAANLGGVPATQYVQTNDSRLNDDRNPTAGSGNYVQNRLTPQTSTNFNIDGNGTAGGTLTGDLINSNSQYNIGNARVLGVAGQNNTFAGFGSGFVNTGVNNSFFGRSAGFDNLTGGQNAFFGSFAGANNTTGSENSFAGSGSGDTNTTGSLNSFFGKAAGSANTTGSSNTFIGRESGLANTTGFFNTFIGRNAGSATTTGFQNTFFGANAGTANQTGDNNTYIGFNAGTNSVTGSNNTLIGYNANTFSASAISNSTAIGAGATVTSSDTIVLGTDSTRVVIPGTVHELRITNFLQTDRLYIDTLPGGGGTDICIRTSDRVISQCSSSIRYKDNIASFNPGLSLISRLRPVTFDWKSDGSNDLGLVAEEVAAVEPLLATYKDGQVEGVKYDRVGVVLLNAVKEQQTQIEYLNQQIVILKWLICTGSGSSGPCK
;
A
#
# COMPACT_ATOMS: atom_id res chain seq x y z
N MET A 1 26.73 -38.09 82.33
CA MET A 1 27.67 -38.91 81.54
C MET A 1 28.28 -38.01 80.49
N LYS A 2 29.48 -37.53 80.82
CA LYS A 2 30.28 -36.47 80.19
C LYS A 2 31.72 -36.92 80.43
N ILE A 3 32.53 -37.08 79.39
CA ILE A 3 33.97 -36.85 79.50
C ILE A 3 34.40 -36.11 78.23
N THR A 4 34.68 -34.84 78.45
CA THR A 4 35.37 -33.91 77.56
C THR A 4 36.69 -33.62 78.25
N ILE A 5 37.82 -33.68 77.55
CA ILE A 5 39.05 -33.01 77.96
C ILE A 5 39.53 -32.14 76.81
N ASN A 6 39.50 -30.83 77.07
CA ASN A 6 40.18 -29.76 76.37
C ASN A 6 41.46 -29.41 77.14
N LEU A 7 42.60 -29.21 76.45
CA LEU A 7 43.62 -28.14 76.71
C LEU A 7 44.74 -28.29 75.64
N ILE A 8 44.82 -27.47 74.59
CA ILE A 8 45.36 -26.10 74.46
C ILE A 8 46.91 -26.01 74.36
N ILE A 9 47.35 -25.79 73.10
CA ILE A 9 48.33 -24.81 72.57
C ILE A 9 49.84 -24.95 72.88
N LEU A 10 50.69 -25.12 71.84
CA LEU A 10 51.50 -24.03 71.23
C LEU A 10 52.06 -24.41 69.84
N ILE A 11 52.11 -23.40 68.98
CA ILE A 11 52.45 -23.38 67.55
C ILE A 11 53.97 -23.19 67.33
N PHE A 12 54.44 -23.66 66.16
CA PHE A 12 55.68 -23.37 65.42
C PHE A 12 56.94 -24.22 65.67
N CYS A 13 57.22 -25.17 64.76
CA CYS A 13 58.40 -25.13 63.88
C CYS A 13 58.45 -26.34 62.90
N ILE A 14 58.12 -26.05 61.64
CA ILE A 14 58.74 -26.51 60.37
C ILE A 14 59.32 -27.95 60.28
N ALA A 15 58.72 -28.71 59.36
CA ALA A 15 59.28 -29.75 58.50
C ALA A 15 60.24 -30.79 59.10
N PHE A 16 59.74 -32.00 59.32
CA PHE A 16 60.52 -33.21 59.06
C PHE A 16 59.61 -34.25 58.41
N THR A 17 59.85 -34.46 57.12
CA THR A 17 59.44 -35.66 56.37
C THR A 17 59.92 -36.89 57.13
N GLY A 18 59.00 -37.80 57.45
CA GLY A 18 59.35 -39.10 58.01
C GLY A 18 60.19 -39.88 57.01
N ALA A 19 61.49 -39.93 57.24
CA ALA A 19 62.38 -40.87 56.57
C ALA A 19 62.08 -42.28 57.11
N ALA A 20 61.69 -43.17 56.21
CA ALA A 20 61.63 -44.60 56.51
C ALA A 20 63.05 -45.10 56.82
N PHE A 21 63.24 -45.76 57.96
CA PHE A 21 64.53 -46.35 58.31
C PHE A 21 64.81 -47.55 57.40
N GLY A 22 65.92 -47.48 56.66
CA GLY A 22 66.39 -48.55 55.77
C GLY A 22 66.75 -49.83 56.53
N GLN A 23 66.52 -50.97 55.89
CA GLN A 23 66.85 -52.31 56.37
C GLN A 23 68.36 -52.44 56.64
N THR A 24 68.74 -53.18 57.69
CA THR A 24 70.14 -53.36 58.13
C THR A 24 70.98 -54.12 57.08
N ALA A 25 72.30 -53.88 57.04
CA ALA A 25 73.24 -54.52 56.10
C ALA A 25 73.53 -56.02 56.40
N GLU A 26 72.68 -56.65 57.19
CA GLU A 26 72.79 -58.04 57.61
C GLU A 26 72.02 -58.94 56.63
N PHE A 27 72.64 -60.05 56.20
CA PHE A 27 71.99 -61.03 55.35
C PHE A 27 72.35 -62.46 55.79
N THR A 28 71.42 -63.38 55.57
CA THR A 28 71.60 -64.80 55.86
C THR A 28 72.34 -65.49 54.72
N TYR A 29 73.40 -66.23 55.03
CA TYR A 29 74.12 -67.09 54.09
C TYR A 29 73.89 -68.57 54.43
N GLN A 30 73.46 -69.35 53.45
CA GLN A 30 73.32 -70.80 53.56
C GLN A 30 74.32 -71.48 52.63
N GLY A 31 75.11 -72.40 53.17
CA GLY A 31 76.11 -73.16 52.42
C GLY A 31 75.98 -74.67 52.63
N ARG A 32 76.63 -75.45 51.78
CA ARG A 32 76.74 -76.90 51.90
C ARG A 32 78.18 -77.38 51.79
N PHE A 33 78.64 -78.20 52.74
CA PHE A 33 79.89 -78.93 52.68
C PHE A 33 79.66 -80.37 52.25
N THR A 34 80.52 -80.82 51.34
CA THR A 34 80.56 -82.19 50.82
C THR A 34 82.02 -82.64 50.89
N ASP A 35 82.27 -83.83 51.44
CA ASP A 35 83.60 -84.42 51.41
C ASP A 35 83.90 -84.84 49.96
N THR A 36 84.96 -84.27 49.38
CA THR A 36 85.34 -84.55 47.99
C THR A 36 85.95 -85.94 47.80
N ALA A 37 86.45 -86.59 48.87
CA ALA A 37 86.97 -87.96 48.80
C ALA A 37 85.85 -89.01 48.81
N GLN A 38 84.71 -88.72 49.44
CA GLN A 38 83.62 -89.68 49.65
C GLN A 38 82.30 -89.29 48.95
N GLN A 39 82.22 -88.07 48.37
CA GLN A 39 81.03 -87.49 47.74
C GLN A 39 79.77 -87.47 48.63
N GLN A 40 79.94 -87.51 49.96
CA GLN A 40 78.85 -87.47 50.93
C GLN A 40 78.84 -86.13 51.70
N PRO A 41 77.67 -85.63 52.12
CA PRO A 41 77.59 -84.44 52.96
C PRO A 41 78.28 -84.67 54.32
N THR A 42 79.08 -83.70 54.76
CA THR A 42 79.77 -83.76 56.05
C THR A 42 78.86 -83.28 57.18
N ASN A 43 78.97 -83.90 58.36
CA ASN A 43 78.24 -83.50 59.57
C ASN A 43 79.21 -83.13 60.69
N GLY A 44 78.77 -82.32 61.65
CA GLY A 44 79.54 -81.96 62.84
C GLY A 44 79.59 -80.45 63.09
N THR A 45 80.31 -80.06 64.13
CA THR A 45 80.50 -78.65 64.48
C THR A 45 81.82 -78.15 63.90
N TYR A 46 81.77 -77.08 63.12
CA TYR A 46 82.92 -76.48 62.46
C TYR A 46 83.09 -75.03 62.89
N GLN A 47 84.32 -74.56 62.91
CA GLN A 47 84.61 -73.14 62.96
C GLN A 47 84.77 -72.62 61.53
N ILE A 48 84.01 -71.59 61.15
CA ILE A 48 83.97 -71.07 59.78
C ILE A 48 84.33 -69.58 59.78
N ARG A 49 85.22 -69.19 58.87
CA ARG A 49 85.61 -67.79 58.63
C ARG A 49 85.14 -67.34 57.25
N PHE A 50 84.49 -66.18 57.19
CA PHE A 50 84.04 -65.51 55.98
C PHE A 50 84.80 -64.20 55.76
N ALA A 51 85.38 -64.02 54.58
CA ALA A 51 86.06 -62.78 54.20
C ALA A 51 85.61 -62.34 52.80
N LEU A 52 85.36 -61.05 52.63
CA LEU A 52 84.89 -60.48 51.36
C LEU A 52 86.08 -59.95 50.55
N PHE A 53 86.09 -60.15 49.24
CA PHE A 53 87.16 -59.72 48.33
C PHE A 53 86.59 -59.06 47.07
N ASP A 54 87.41 -58.26 46.41
CA ASP A 54 87.12 -57.60 45.13
C ASP A 54 87.39 -58.47 43.88
N ALA A 55 88.06 -59.62 44.04
CA ALA A 55 88.38 -60.54 42.95
C ALA A 55 88.18 -62.02 43.33
N VAL A 56 87.95 -62.88 42.33
CA VAL A 56 87.72 -64.33 42.49
C VAL A 56 88.94 -65.09 43.01
N SER A 57 90.15 -64.61 42.69
CA SER A 57 91.45 -65.08 43.17
C SER A 57 92.37 -63.86 43.34
N GLY A 58 93.27 -63.86 44.33
CA GLY A 58 94.07 -62.67 44.68
C GLY A 58 93.24 -61.56 45.34
N GLY A 59 93.41 -60.31 44.91
CA GLY A 59 92.58 -59.17 45.32
C GLY A 59 92.79 -58.66 46.75
N SER A 60 92.13 -57.54 47.06
CA SER A 60 92.13 -56.93 48.40
C SER A 60 90.91 -57.38 49.21
N GLN A 61 91.11 -57.63 50.51
CA GLN A 61 90.00 -57.93 51.41
C GLN A 61 89.19 -56.65 51.65
N ILE A 62 87.86 -56.74 51.53
CA ILE A 62 86.91 -55.66 51.76
C ILE A 62 86.30 -55.84 53.15
N GLY A 63 86.67 -54.95 54.07
CA GLY A 63 86.20 -54.97 55.45
C GLY A 63 86.79 -56.10 56.31
N PRO A 64 86.37 -56.21 57.59
CA PRO A 64 86.84 -57.25 58.50
C PRO A 64 86.25 -58.62 58.12
N ALA A 65 87.01 -59.68 58.41
CA ALA A 65 86.51 -61.04 58.27
C ALA A 65 85.62 -61.41 59.45
N ILE A 66 84.55 -62.15 59.18
CA ILE A 66 83.60 -62.63 60.19
C ILE A 66 83.99 -64.06 60.56
N VAL A 67 84.20 -64.31 61.85
CA VAL A 67 84.54 -65.64 62.37
C VAL A 67 83.38 -66.17 63.19
N ASN A 68 82.85 -67.33 62.80
CA ASN A 68 81.80 -68.04 63.51
C ASN A 68 82.44 -69.24 64.25
N PRO A 69 82.64 -69.16 65.58
CA PRO A 69 83.42 -70.14 66.34
C PRO A 69 82.78 -71.51 66.47
N SER A 70 81.45 -71.61 66.31
CA SER A 70 80.70 -72.86 66.43
C SER A 70 79.51 -72.83 65.48
N VAL A 71 79.67 -73.45 64.31
CA VAL A 71 78.61 -73.62 63.30
C VAL A 71 78.28 -75.10 63.20
N LEU A 72 77.05 -75.46 63.54
CA LEU A 72 76.55 -76.81 63.38
C LEU A 72 76.23 -77.06 61.89
N VAL A 73 76.82 -78.11 61.32
CA VAL A 73 76.56 -78.58 59.95
C VAL A 73 75.79 -79.89 60.02
N THR A 74 74.60 -79.92 59.42
CA THR A 74 73.70 -81.08 59.41
C THR A 74 73.27 -81.41 57.99
N ASN A 75 73.43 -82.67 57.58
CA ASN A 75 73.36 -83.13 56.19
C ASN A 75 74.16 -82.24 55.23
N GLY A 76 75.35 -81.79 55.66
CA GLY A 76 76.21 -80.91 54.89
C GLY A 76 75.79 -79.44 54.92
N ILE A 77 74.58 -79.09 55.34
CA ILE A 77 74.06 -77.73 55.25
C ILE A 77 74.34 -76.96 56.54
N PHE A 78 74.69 -75.68 56.39
CA PHE A 78 74.76 -74.71 57.48
C PHE A 78 74.14 -73.38 57.07
N THR A 79 73.71 -72.61 58.07
CA THR A 79 73.20 -71.25 57.89
C THR A 79 73.85 -70.33 58.89
N VAL A 80 74.32 -69.16 58.45
CA VAL A 80 74.91 -68.11 59.30
C VAL A 80 74.36 -66.75 58.90
N SER A 81 74.35 -65.81 59.85
CA SER A 81 74.09 -64.41 59.55
C SER A 81 75.41 -63.67 59.33
N LEU A 82 75.53 -62.90 58.25
CA LEU A 82 76.72 -62.15 57.88
C LEU A 82 76.39 -60.66 57.77
N ASN A 83 77.24 -59.82 58.34
CA ASN A 83 77.15 -58.37 58.22
C ASN A 83 78.56 -57.77 58.07
N PHE A 84 78.90 -57.39 56.84
CA PHE A 84 80.18 -56.74 56.50
C PHE A 84 80.11 -55.20 56.57
N GLY A 85 78.97 -54.63 56.99
CA GLY A 85 78.69 -53.20 56.97
C GLY A 85 78.19 -52.68 55.62
N ALA A 86 77.39 -51.61 55.65
CA ALA A 86 76.72 -51.06 54.46
C ALA A 86 77.69 -50.57 53.36
N SER A 87 78.88 -50.11 53.74
CA SER A 87 79.91 -49.64 52.79
C SER A 87 80.57 -50.76 51.99
N SER A 88 80.46 -52.03 52.43
CA SER A 88 81.10 -53.16 51.77
C SER A 88 80.42 -53.54 50.44
N PHE A 89 79.19 -53.08 50.19
CA PHE A 89 78.35 -53.39 49.01
C PHE A 89 78.01 -52.13 48.16
N SER A 90 79.02 -51.50 47.57
CA SER A 90 78.88 -50.27 46.76
C SER A 90 78.21 -50.39 45.38
N GLY A 91 77.95 -51.60 44.90
CA GLY A 91 77.48 -51.90 43.53
C GLY A 91 78.53 -52.61 42.66
N ALA A 92 79.81 -52.56 43.02
CA ALA A 92 80.87 -53.31 42.35
C ALA A 92 80.90 -54.79 42.77
N THR A 93 81.30 -55.70 41.86
CA THR A 93 81.33 -57.16 42.10
C THR A 93 82.12 -57.54 43.37
N ARG A 94 81.63 -58.52 44.13
CA ARG A 94 82.25 -59.03 45.37
C ARG A 94 82.27 -60.55 45.41
N PHE A 95 83.29 -61.10 46.07
CA PHE A 95 83.51 -62.54 46.20
C PHE A 95 83.72 -62.92 47.66
N LEU A 96 83.00 -63.94 48.13
CA LEU A 96 83.06 -64.46 49.48
C LEU A 96 84.06 -65.62 49.54
N GLN A 97 85.12 -65.46 50.32
CA GLN A 97 86.03 -66.53 50.68
C GLN A 97 85.54 -67.21 51.96
N ILE A 98 85.36 -68.53 51.89
CA ILE A 98 84.93 -69.37 53.00
C ILE A 98 86.12 -70.22 53.40
N SER A 99 86.49 -70.18 54.68
CA SER A 99 87.56 -71.02 55.22
C SER A 99 87.02 -71.82 56.39
N VAL A 100 87.31 -73.12 56.42
CA VAL A 100 86.74 -74.06 57.38
C VAL A 100 87.85 -74.66 58.23
N PHE A 101 87.51 -74.94 59.48
CA PHE A 101 88.43 -75.51 60.45
C PHE A 101 87.73 -76.55 61.35
N THR A 102 88.40 -77.68 61.61
CA THR A 102 87.96 -78.76 62.53
C THR A 102 88.75 -78.73 63.82
N ILE A 103 88.08 -78.44 64.94
CA ILE A 103 88.67 -78.39 66.30
C ILE A 103 89.49 -79.67 66.58
N PRO A 104 90.78 -79.60 67.00
CA PRO A 104 91.38 -78.52 67.81
C PRO A 104 92.67 -77.82 67.25
N ALA A 105 92.97 -77.81 65.95
CA ALA A 105 94.12 -77.02 65.43
C ALA A 105 93.77 -75.52 65.19
N ASP A 106 94.73 -74.64 64.83
CA ASP A 106 94.50 -73.18 64.73
C ASP A 106 94.68 -72.62 63.31
N THR A 107 94.63 -73.46 62.26
CA THR A 107 94.94 -73.02 60.88
C THR A 107 93.81 -73.32 59.90
N TYR A 108 93.09 -72.29 59.49
CA TYR A 108 91.99 -72.38 58.52
C TYR A 108 92.44 -72.80 57.12
N VAL A 109 91.67 -73.69 56.50
CA VAL A 109 91.84 -74.06 55.08
C VAL A 109 90.81 -73.29 54.24
N GLY A 110 91.30 -72.50 53.28
CA GLY A 110 90.44 -71.72 52.36
C GLY A 110 89.85 -72.60 51.27
N LEU A 111 88.53 -72.53 51.08
CA LEU A 111 87.83 -73.22 50.00
C LEU A 111 87.92 -72.36 48.72
N THR A 112 88.48 -72.94 47.66
CA THR A 112 88.61 -72.30 46.35
C THR A 112 87.71 -72.99 45.31
N PRO A 113 87.10 -72.25 44.36
CA PRO A 113 87.17 -70.79 44.19
C PRO A 113 86.23 -70.03 45.14
N ARG A 114 86.51 -68.72 45.33
CA ARG A 114 85.62 -67.82 46.08
C ARG A 114 84.26 -67.72 45.39
N GLN A 115 83.20 -67.58 46.19
CA GLN A 115 81.83 -67.56 45.68
C GLN A 115 81.39 -66.12 45.35
N PRO A 116 80.86 -65.82 44.16
CA PRO A 116 80.36 -64.48 43.84
C PRO A 116 79.12 -64.16 44.70
N VAL A 117 79.05 -62.93 45.21
CA VAL A 117 77.86 -62.43 45.91
C VAL A 117 76.88 -61.86 44.88
N THR A 118 75.74 -62.52 44.68
CA THR A 118 74.69 -62.13 43.73
C THR A 118 73.64 -61.21 44.36
N SER A 119 72.74 -60.66 43.57
CA SER A 119 71.94 -59.42 43.75
C SER A 119 71.07 -59.26 45.02
N ALA A 120 70.99 -60.24 45.92
CA ALA A 120 70.17 -60.12 47.13
C ALA A 120 70.63 -59.01 48.11
N PRO A 121 71.94 -58.73 48.31
CA PRO A 121 72.39 -57.57 49.10
C PRO A 121 72.42 -56.25 48.32
N TYR A 122 72.37 -56.29 46.97
CA TYR A 122 72.44 -55.10 46.11
C TYR A 122 71.08 -54.40 45.90
N ALA A 123 69.96 -55.07 46.23
CA ALA A 123 68.60 -54.53 46.10
C ALA A 123 68.22 -53.48 47.16
N ILE A 124 69.15 -53.07 48.04
CA ILE A 124 68.95 -52.03 49.06
C ILE A 124 69.01 -50.61 48.46
N LYS A 125 69.40 -50.44 47.18
CA LYS A 125 69.53 -49.11 46.53
C LYS A 125 68.38 -48.66 45.63
N ALA A 126 67.28 -49.41 45.51
CA ALA A 126 66.14 -49.05 44.65
C ALA A 126 64.97 -48.42 45.43
N LEU A 127 65.24 -47.41 46.27
CA LEU A 127 64.26 -46.82 47.18
C LEU A 127 64.36 -45.28 47.24
N ASP A 128 64.60 -44.61 46.12
CA ASP A 128 64.31 -43.17 46.00
C ASP A 128 63.71 -42.83 44.62
N SER A 129 62.59 -42.08 44.65
CA SER A 129 61.71 -41.79 43.50
C SER A 129 62.30 -40.82 42.47
N ASP A 130 63.46 -40.25 42.73
CA ASP A 130 64.04 -39.19 41.89
C ASP A 130 64.76 -39.69 40.63
N THR A 131 64.88 -41.00 40.44
CA THR A 131 65.52 -41.59 39.24
C THR A 131 64.60 -42.42 38.35
N ALA A 132 63.29 -42.48 38.63
CA ALA A 132 62.29 -43.04 37.69
C ALA A 132 61.97 -42.08 36.52
N ALA A 133 62.36 -40.81 36.62
CA ALA A 133 62.19 -39.80 35.58
C ALA A 133 63.25 -39.85 34.46
N ALA A 134 64.24 -40.74 34.56
CA ALA A 134 65.34 -40.89 33.58
C ALA A 134 65.27 -42.22 32.80
N ALA A 135 64.07 -42.77 32.60
CA ALA A 135 63.87 -43.88 31.67
C ALA A 135 63.92 -43.36 30.21
N GLU A 136 65.10 -43.45 29.59
CA GLU A 136 65.48 -42.97 28.25
C GLU A 136 64.81 -43.69 27.06
N ASP A 137 63.49 -43.91 27.07
CA ASP A 137 62.80 -44.54 25.91
C ASP A 137 61.53 -43.81 25.43
N ALA A 138 61.36 -42.53 25.80
CA ALA A 138 60.31 -41.65 25.27
C ALA A 138 60.77 -40.76 24.08
N ALA A 139 61.98 -40.99 23.54
CA ALA A 139 62.65 -40.07 22.63
C ALA A 139 62.30 -40.21 21.12
N ASN A 140 61.42 -41.14 20.71
CA ASN A 140 61.13 -41.37 19.28
C ASN A 140 59.86 -40.70 18.72
N LEU A 141 59.18 -39.79 19.45
CA LEU A 141 57.97 -39.12 18.96
C LEU A 141 57.85 -37.63 19.28
N GLY A 142 58.97 -36.89 19.37
CA GLY A 142 58.96 -35.41 19.24
C GLY A 142 58.03 -34.61 20.16
N GLY A 143 57.52 -35.20 21.26
CA GLY A 143 56.77 -34.52 22.31
C GLY A 143 55.40 -33.92 21.94
N VAL A 144 54.78 -34.25 20.81
CA VAL A 144 53.46 -33.70 20.43
C VAL A 144 52.38 -34.80 20.36
N PRO A 145 51.29 -34.71 21.16
CA PRO A 145 50.16 -35.63 21.09
C PRO A 145 49.48 -35.65 19.71
N ALA A 146 49.04 -36.82 19.25
CA ALA A 146 48.40 -37.04 17.93
C ALA A 146 47.12 -36.23 17.67
N THR A 147 46.56 -35.57 18.69
CA THR A 147 45.40 -34.68 18.58
C THR A 147 45.74 -33.27 18.05
N GLN A 148 47.01 -33.00 17.75
CA GLN A 148 47.48 -31.67 17.31
C GLN A 148 47.98 -31.61 15.85
N TYR A 149 47.65 -32.59 15.00
CA TYR A 149 47.85 -32.48 13.54
C TYR A 149 46.65 -31.85 12.83
N VAL A 150 46.58 -30.51 12.84
CA VAL A 150 45.93 -29.71 11.79
C VAL A 150 46.82 -28.50 11.50
N GLN A 151 47.47 -28.47 10.33
CA GLN A 151 48.31 -27.35 9.90
C GLN A 151 47.45 -26.21 9.36
N THR A 152 47.64 -24.98 9.87
CA THR A 152 46.80 -23.79 9.62
C THR A 152 47.06 -23.06 8.28
N ASN A 153 47.85 -23.64 7.38
CA ASN A 153 48.20 -23.10 6.06
C ASN A 153 47.90 -24.07 4.91
N ASP A 154 47.07 -25.08 5.17
CA ASP A 154 46.50 -25.95 4.15
C ASP A 154 45.50 -25.18 3.28
N SER A 155 45.59 -25.26 1.95
CA SER A 155 44.67 -24.58 1.03
C SER A 155 43.22 -25.11 1.07
N ARG A 156 42.96 -26.17 1.85
CA ARG A 156 41.61 -26.63 2.23
C ARG A 156 41.04 -25.86 3.44
N LEU A 157 41.81 -24.99 4.09
CA LEU A 157 41.38 -24.09 5.18
C LEU A 157 40.87 -22.73 4.69
N ASN A 158 40.40 -22.65 3.44
CA ASN A 158 39.57 -21.53 2.99
C ASN A 158 38.08 -21.72 3.31
N ASP A 159 37.69 -22.69 4.13
CA ASP A 159 36.36 -22.71 4.76
C ASP A 159 36.39 -23.48 6.10
N ASP A 160 35.62 -23.00 7.08
CA ASP A 160 35.39 -23.54 8.42
C ASP A 160 36.55 -23.59 9.44
N ARG A 161 36.98 -22.41 9.91
CA ARG A 161 37.26 -22.28 11.35
C ARG A 161 35.91 -22.12 12.03
N ASN A 162 35.54 -23.04 12.92
CA ASN A 162 34.40 -22.88 13.85
C ASN A 162 34.49 -21.47 14.45
N PRO A 163 33.62 -20.53 14.04
CA PRO A 163 33.86 -19.17 14.44
C PRO A 163 33.71 -19.10 15.97
N THR A 164 34.68 -18.49 16.65
CA THR A 164 34.72 -18.52 18.12
C THR A 164 33.46 -17.88 18.67
N ALA A 165 32.95 -18.41 19.78
CA ALA A 165 31.69 -17.95 20.30
C ALA A 165 31.75 -16.46 20.66
N GLY A 166 30.97 -15.61 19.95
CA GLY A 166 31.02 -14.14 20.09
C GLY A 166 31.87 -13.39 19.05
N SER A 167 32.47 -14.07 18.05
CA SER A 167 33.15 -13.39 16.93
C SER A 167 32.16 -12.80 15.91
N GLY A 168 32.53 -11.68 15.27
CA GLY A 168 31.68 -10.95 14.32
C GLY A 168 31.29 -11.71 13.05
N ASN A 169 32.03 -12.80 12.73
CA ASN A 169 31.79 -13.67 11.58
C ASN A 169 31.04 -14.96 11.94
N TYR A 170 30.54 -15.07 13.18
CA TYR A 170 29.74 -16.21 13.65
C TYR A 170 28.30 -15.81 13.93
N VAL A 171 27.35 -16.36 13.19
CA VAL A 171 25.93 -16.32 13.60
C VAL A 171 25.63 -17.59 14.40
N GLN A 172 25.39 -17.44 15.70
CA GLN A 172 25.04 -18.50 16.63
C GLN A 172 23.54 -18.69 16.73
N ASN A 173 23.10 -19.95 16.82
CA ASN A 173 21.75 -20.26 17.24
C ASN A 173 21.66 -20.16 18.77
N ARG A 174 21.21 -19.00 19.28
CA ARG A 174 21.08 -18.71 20.72
C ARG A 174 19.86 -17.82 20.98
N LEU A 175 19.37 -17.81 22.22
CA LEU A 175 18.18 -17.04 22.62
C LEU A 175 18.42 -15.53 22.80
N THR A 176 19.64 -15.04 22.59
CA THR A 176 20.04 -13.63 22.79
C THR A 176 20.70 -13.01 21.54
N PRO A 177 20.34 -11.78 21.10
CA PRO A 177 20.88 -11.17 19.88
C PRO A 177 22.42 -11.00 19.89
N GLN A 178 23.12 -11.28 18.80
CA GLN A 178 24.56 -10.98 18.63
C GLN A 178 24.76 -9.54 18.19
N THR A 179 25.53 -8.78 18.96
CA THR A 179 25.86 -7.39 18.63
C THR A 179 26.94 -7.35 17.56
N SER A 180 26.70 -6.61 16.48
CA SER A 180 27.65 -6.31 15.39
C SER A 180 28.01 -7.46 14.44
N THR A 181 27.11 -8.44 14.24
CA THR A 181 27.23 -9.49 13.20
C THR A 181 26.32 -9.20 12.01
N ASN A 182 26.78 -9.40 10.78
CA ASN A 182 26.01 -9.32 9.54
C ASN A 182 25.91 -10.70 8.88
N PHE A 183 24.68 -11.17 8.59
CA PHE A 183 24.43 -12.40 7.84
C PHE A 183 24.25 -12.06 6.36
N ASN A 184 25.33 -12.19 5.58
CA ASN A 184 25.32 -11.89 4.15
C ASN A 184 25.36 -13.22 3.36
N ILE A 185 24.34 -13.47 2.53
CA ILE A 185 24.34 -14.58 1.57
C ILE A 185 24.50 -13.97 0.17
N ASP A 186 25.65 -14.18 -0.43
CA ASP A 186 25.96 -13.83 -1.81
C ASP A 186 25.33 -14.86 -2.77
N GLY A 187 24.16 -14.53 -3.33
CA GLY A 187 23.43 -15.35 -4.31
C GLY A 187 21.93 -15.50 -3.98
N ASN A 188 21.27 -16.49 -4.59
CA ASN A 188 19.88 -16.84 -4.29
C ASN A 188 19.85 -17.82 -3.10
N GLY A 189 19.62 -17.34 -1.88
CA GLY A 189 19.56 -18.19 -0.69
C GLY A 189 18.23 -18.96 -0.57
N THR A 190 18.30 -20.28 -0.30
CA THR A 190 17.12 -21.12 -0.01
C THR A 190 17.16 -21.56 1.46
N ALA A 191 16.18 -21.13 2.27
CA ALA A 191 16.09 -21.51 3.69
C ALA A 191 15.18 -22.75 3.86
N GLY A 192 15.76 -23.88 4.28
CA GLY A 192 15.06 -25.17 4.41
C GLY A 192 14.25 -25.39 5.70
N GLY A 193 13.85 -24.33 6.42
CA GLY A 193 13.11 -24.41 7.69
C GLY A 193 12.24 -23.17 7.97
N THR A 194 11.50 -23.16 9.10
CA THR A 194 10.66 -22.01 9.51
C THR A 194 11.52 -20.85 10.03
N LEU A 195 11.39 -19.66 9.43
CA LEU A 195 12.05 -18.40 9.87
C LEU A 195 11.41 -17.87 11.17
N THR A 196 11.65 -18.53 12.31
CA THR A 196 11.13 -18.07 13.62
C THR A 196 12.02 -17.00 14.23
N GLY A 197 11.76 -15.76 13.84
CA GLY A 197 12.25 -14.54 14.45
C GLY A 197 11.35 -13.37 14.08
N ASP A 198 10.04 -13.49 14.33
CA ASP A 198 8.95 -12.50 14.21
C ASP A 198 8.89 -11.56 12.97
N LEU A 199 9.75 -11.75 11.98
CA LEU A 199 9.79 -10.96 10.75
C LEU A 199 8.97 -11.63 9.63
N ILE A 200 8.89 -12.97 9.62
CA ILE A 200 8.04 -13.76 8.72
C ILE A 200 7.52 -15.01 9.47
N ASN A 201 6.27 -15.05 9.92
CA ASN A 201 5.69 -16.27 10.51
C ASN A 201 4.30 -16.64 9.93
N SER A 202 3.95 -17.91 10.12
CA SER A 202 2.98 -18.68 9.33
C SER A 202 1.51 -18.29 9.47
N ASN A 203 1.17 -17.24 10.21
CA ASN A 203 -0.22 -16.82 10.39
C ASN A 203 -0.65 -15.62 9.55
N SER A 204 0.22 -14.92 8.78
CA SER A 204 -0.14 -14.08 7.60
C SER A 204 0.83 -12.95 7.19
N GLN A 205 2.04 -12.77 7.77
CA GLN A 205 2.68 -11.43 7.76
C GLN A 205 4.19 -11.43 7.47
N TYR A 206 4.64 -10.40 6.76
CA TYR A 206 6.01 -9.91 6.61
C TYR A 206 6.07 -8.52 7.26
N ASN A 207 6.87 -8.36 8.31
CA ASN A 207 6.98 -7.11 9.05
C ASN A 207 8.35 -6.44 8.79
N ILE A 208 8.45 -5.10 8.88
CA ILE A 208 9.73 -4.39 8.99
C ILE A 208 9.65 -3.58 10.29
N GLY A 209 10.35 -4.03 11.34
CA GLY A 209 10.10 -3.59 12.72
C GLY A 209 8.77 -4.13 13.27
N ASN A 210 8.12 -3.40 14.19
CA ASN A 210 6.78 -3.75 14.72
C ASN A 210 5.63 -3.48 13.73
N ALA A 211 5.92 -3.19 12.46
CA ALA A 211 4.93 -2.74 11.48
C ALA A 211 4.77 -3.74 10.32
N ARG A 212 3.51 -4.02 9.98
CA ARG A 212 3.10 -4.87 8.86
C ARG A 212 3.50 -4.24 7.53
N VAL A 213 4.23 -4.98 6.71
CA VAL A 213 4.69 -4.55 5.37
C VAL A 213 4.18 -5.44 4.26
N LEU A 214 3.97 -6.74 4.47
CA LEU A 214 3.08 -7.57 3.64
C LEU A 214 2.20 -8.42 4.54
N GLY A 215 0.92 -8.60 4.22
CA GLY A 215 0.19 -9.70 4.87
C GLY A 215 -1.30 -9.82 4.62
N VAL A 216 -1.87 -10.90 5.14
CA VAL A 216 -3.27 -11.33 4.95
C VAL A 216 -4.07 -11.46 6.28
N ALA A 217 -4.57 -10.36 6.86
CA ALA A 217 -5.45 -10.49 8.05
C ALA A 217 -6.86 -10.77 7.56
N GLY A 218 -7.50 -11.88 7.93
CA GLY A 218 -8.78 -12.33 7.34
C GLY A 218 -8.60 -13.19 6.08
N GLN A 219 -9.69 -13.65 5.46
CA GLN A 219 -9.64 -14.52 4.28
C GLN A 219 -9.39 -13.72 2.97
N ASN A 220 -8.48 -14.20 2.11
CA ASN A 220 -8.20 -13.68 0.77
C ASN A 220 -7.80 -12.19 0.68
N ASN A 221 -7.14 -11.66 1.71
CA ASN A 221 -6.63 -10.29 1.69
C ASN A 221 -5.20 -10.22 1.13
N THR A 222 -4.72 -9.04 0.71
CA THR A 222 -3.30 -8.79 0.37
C THR A 222 -2.95 -7.35 0.70
N PHE A 223 -2.06 -7.15 1.67
CA PHE A 223 -1.64 -5.81 2.10
C PHE A 223 -0.17 -5.56 1.83
N ALA A 224 0.21 -4.32 1.49
CA ALA A 224 1.58 -3.89 1.31
C ALA A 224 1.80 -2.44 1.80
N GLY A 225 2.80 -2.22 2.66
CA GLY A 225 3.18 -0.89 3.16
C GLY A 225 2.84 -0.66 4.64
N PHE A 226 3.60 0.24 5.28
CA PHE A 226 3.54 0.49 6.73
C PHE A 226 2.12 0.83 7.20
N GLY A 227 1.58 0.03 8.12
CA GLY A 227 0.24 0.25 8.69
C GLY A 227 -0.92 -0.11 7.74
N SER A 228 -0.64 -0.71 6.58
CA SER A 228 -1.70 -1.14 5.66
C SER A 228 -2.55 -2.25 6.31
N GLY A 229 -3.87 -2.05 6.38
CA GLY A 229 -4.81 -3.00 6.96
C GLY A 229 -4.58 -3.29 8.46
N PHE A 230 -4.13 -2.31 9.24
CA PHE A 230 -3.66 -2.50 10.62
C PHE A 230 -4.68 -3.19 11.53
N VAL A 231 -5.96 -2.79 11.49
CA VAL A 231 -7.05 -3.46 12.23
C VAL A 231 -8.02 -4.25 11.34
N ASN A 232 -7.61 -4.62 10.12
CA ASN A 232 -8.43 -5.38 9.17
C ASN A 232 -8.97 -6.71 9.73
N THR A 233 -10.30 -6.82 9.77
CA THR A 233 -11.02 -8.09 10.02
C THR A 233 -11.90 -8.55 8.85
N GLY A 234 -12.05 -7.73 7.80
CA GLY A 234 -12.78 -8.04 6.58
C GLY A 234 -12.05 -9.00 5.64
N VAL A 235 -12.69 -9.34 4.51
CA VAL A 235 -12.23 -10.36 3.56
C VAL A 235 -12.14 -9.83 2.13
N ASN A 236 -11.33 -10.46 1.27
CA ASN A 236 -11.16 -10.12 -0.15
C ASN A 236 -10.65 -8.69 -0.43
N ASN A 237 -9.82 -8.12 0.44
CA ASN A 237 -9.28 -6.77 0.36
C ASN A 237 -7.84 -6.73 -0.19
N SER A 238 -7.51 -5.67 -0.93
CA SER A 238 -6.19 -5.42 -1.53
C SER A 238 -5.71 -4.01 -1.16
N PHE A 239 -4.77 -3.87 -0.23
CA PHE A 239 -4.31 -2.56 0.27
C PHE A 239 -2.82 -2.34 0.00
N PHE A 240 -2.45 -1.21 -0.60
CA PHE A 240 -1.08 -0.92 -1.02
C PHE A 240 -0.75 0.55 -0.75
N GLY A 241 0.19 0.81 0.16
CA GLY A 241 0.61 2.14 0.55
C GLY A 241 0.62 2.33 2.07
N ARG A 242 1.29 3.38 2.54
CA ARG A 242 1.32 3.71 3.98
C ARG A 242 -0.11 3.96 4.49
N SER A 243 -0.53 3.21 5.49
CA SER A 243 -1.84 3.31 6.15
C SER A 243 -3.05 3.16 5.21
N ALA A 244 -2.89 2.44 4.09
CA ALA A 244 -4.03 2.09 3.24
C ALA A 244 -4.97 1.12 3.99
N GLY A 245 -6.25 1.46 4.09
CA GLY A 245 -7.24 0.66 4.84
C GLY A 245 -6.90 0.46 6.32
N PHE A 246 -6.24 1.43 6.96
CA PHE A 246 -5.71 1.32 8.32
C PHE A 246 -6.77 0.86 9.34
N ASP A 247 -7.94 1.50 9.34
CA ASP A 247 -9.08 1.24 10.24
C ASP A 247 -10.15 0.31 9.65
N ASN A 248 -9.87 -0.37 8.52
CA ASN A 248 -10.81 -1.34 7.94
C ASN A 248 -11.21 -2.34 9.01
N LEU A 249 -12.48 -2.37 9.43
CA LEU A 249 -12.97 -3.38 10.35
C LEU A 249 -13.49 -4.54 9.51
N THR A 250 -14.80 -4.63 9.30
CA THR A 250 -15.46 -5.76 8.62
C THR A 250 -15.68 -5.53 7.12
N GLY A 251 -15.33 -4.36 6.58
CA GLY A 251 -15.47 -4.04 5.17
C GLY A 251 -14.70 -5.01 4.27
N GLY A 252 -15.36 -5.54 3.23
CA GLY A 252 -14.78 -6.53 2.32
C GLY A 252 -14.76 -6.08 0.87
N GLN A 253 -14.02 -6.81 0.02
CA GLN A 253 -13.93 -6.55 -1.43
C GLN A 253 -13.41 -5.15 -1.78
N ASN A 254 -12.55 -4.57 -0.93
CA ASN A 254 -12.00 -3.24 -1.11
C ASN A 254 -10.60 -3.28 -1.74
N ALA A 255 -10.29 -2.33 -2.62
CA ALA A 255 -9.01 -2.22 -3.31
C ALA A 255 -8.43 -0.80 -3.12
N PHE A 256 -7.45 -0.62 -2.24
CA PHE A 256 -6.89 0.68 -1.87
C PHE A 256 -5.41 0.80 -2.26
N PHE A 257 -5.06 1.79 -3.06
CA PHE A 257 -3.72 2.00 -3.60
C PHE A 257 -3.26 3.46 -3.40
N GLY A 258 -2.41 3.72 -2.42
CA GLY A 258 -1.85 5.04 -2.12
C GLY A 258 -1.67 5.27 -0.62
N SER A 259 -0.85 6.25 -0.24
CA SER A 259 -0.73 6.62 1.18
C SER A 259 -2.08 7.16 1.67
N PHE A 260 -2.61 6.57 2.74
CA PHE A 260 -3.91 6.88 3.35
C PHE A 260 -5.12 6.65 2.42
N ALA A 261 -5.00 5.78 1.41
CA ALA A 261 -6.17 5.40 0.63
C ALA A 261 -7.14 4.59 1.52
N GLY A 262 -8.38 5.08 1.69
CA GLY A 262 -9.41 4.43 2.51
C GLY A 262 -9.02 4.25 3.98
N ALA A 263 -8.18 5.12 4.55
CA ALA A 263 -7.57 4.88 5.87
C ALA A 263 -8.60 4.68 6.97
N ASN A 264 -9.69 5.44 6.98
CA ASN A 264 -10.75 5.38 8.01
C ASN A 264 -11.95 4.51 7.61
N ASN A 265 -11.85 3.70 6.54
CA ASN A 265 -12.91 2.77 6.16
C ASN A 265 -13.16 1.84 7.33
N THR A 266 -14.38 1.73 7.85
CA THR A 266 -14.69 0.81 8.96
C THR A 266 -15.46 -0.40 8.44
N THR A 267 -16.64 -0.18 7.85
CA THR A 267 -17.50 -1.28 7.36
C THR A 267 -17.83 -1.17 5.87
N GLY A 268 -17.40 -0.10 5.19
CA GLY A 268 -17.62 0.08 3.76
C GLY A 268 -17.04 -1.06 2.94
N SER A 269 -17.77 -1.53 1.93
CA SER A 269 -17.38 -2.67 1.08
C SER A 269 -17.43 -2.31 -0.40
N GLU A 270 -16.74 -3.10 -1.22
CA GLU A 270 -16.75 -2.96 -2.70
C GLU A 270 -16.26 -1.58 -3.18
N ASN A 271 -15.28 -1.01 -2.47
CA ASN A 271 -14.67 0.26 -2.82
C ASN A 271 -13.33 0.09 -3.54
N SER A 272 -13.05 0.90 -4.56
CA SER A 272 -11.78 0.94 -5.28
C SER A 272 -11.19 2.34 -5.21
N PHE A 273 -10.14 2.52 -4.41
CA PHE A 273 -9.49 3.82 -4.17
C PHE A 273 -8.04 3.77 -4.65
N ALA A 274 -7.64 4.69 -5.51
CA ALA A 274 -6.27 4.81 -5.98
C ALA A 274 -5.80 6.27 -6.00
N GLY A 275 -4.85 6.61 -5.15
CA GLY A 275 -4.33 7.95 -4.97
C GLY A 275 -3.96 8.21 -3.51
N SER A 276 -3.04 9.14 -3.26
CA SER A 276 -2.77 9.54 -1.88
C SER A 276 -3.99 10.27 -1.30
N GLY A 277 -4.50 9.78 -0.16
CA GLY A 277 -5.67 10.31 0.54
C GLY A 277 -7.01 10.10 -0.20
N SER A 278 -7.07 9.20 -1.20
CA SER A 278 -8.34 8.89 -1.85
C SER A 278 -9.27 8.15 -0.89
N GLY A 279 -10.48 8.67 -0.66
CA GLY A 279 -11.44 8.08 0.27
C GLY A 279 -10.98 8.03 1.74
N ASP A 280 -10.04 8.90 2.14
CA ASP A 280 -9.37 8.86 3.46
C ASP A 280 -10.35 8.74 4.64
N THR A 281 -11.42 9.55 4.64
CA THR A 281 -12.41 9.55 5.73
C THR A 281 -13.62 8.63 5.50
N ASN A 282 -13.64 7.81 4.45
CA ASN A 282 -14.79 6.92 4.18
C ASN A 282 -14.98 6.04 5.39
N THR A 283 -16.15 5.97 6.02
CA THR A 283 -16.39 5.10 7.18
C THR A 283 -17.23 3.90 6.76
N THR A 284 -18.46 4.14 6.29
CA THR A 284 -19.40 3.06 5.94
C THR A 284 -19.83 3.06 4.48
N GLY A 285 -19.41 4.07 3.71
CA GLY A 285 -19.71 4.18 2.27
C GLY A 285 -19.22 2.97 1.48
N SER A 286 -20.06 2.46 0.57
CA SER A 286 -19.78 1.27 -0.24
C SER A 286 -19.93 1.57 -1.73
N LEU A 287 -19.43 0.68 -2.59
CA LEU A 287 -19.56 0.79 -4.06
C LEU A 287 -18.92 2.05 -4.66
N ASN A 288 -17.87 2.60 -4.04
CA ASN A 288 -17.23 3.82 -4.52
C ASN A 288 -15.95 3.55 -5.33
N SER A 289 -15.71 4.34 -6.38
CA SER A 289 -14.54 4.27 -7.26
C SER A 289 -13.81 5.62 -7.27
N PHE A 290 -12.74 5.78 -6.49
CA PHE A 290 -12.01 7.05 -6.34
C PHE A 290 -10.58 6.96 -6.88
N PHE A 291 -10.28 7.66 -7.95
CA PHE A 291 -8.98 7.63 -8.65
C PHE A 291 -8.38 9.04 -8.74
N GLY A 292 -7.37 9.34 -7.93
CA GLY A 292 -6.69 10.62 -7.89
C GLY A 292 -6.29 11.02 -6.47
N LYS A 293 -5.28 11.89 -6.34
CA LYS A 293 -4.90 12.43 -5.03
C LYS A 293 -6.11 13.17 -4.41
N ALA A 294 -6.45 12.79 -3.19
CA ALA A 294 -7.59 13.33 -2.41
C ALA A 294 -8.96 13.22 -3.10
N ALA A 295 -9.13 12.30 -4.06
CA ALA A 295 -10.45 12.02 -4.64
C ALA A 295 -11.39 11.44 -3.55
N GLY A 296 -12.55 12.06 -3.34
CA GLY A 296 -13.50 11.64 -2.29
C GLY A 296 -12.94 11.68 -0.87
N SER A 297 -11.92 12.50 -0.59
CA SER A 297 -11.18 12.44 0.69
C SER A 297 -12.06 12.64 1.92
N ALA A 298 -13.14 13.44 1.81
CA ALA A 298 -14.07 13.73 2.90
C ALA A 298 -15.30 12.80 2.92
N ASN A 299 -15.38 11.79 2.04
CA ASN A 299 -16.53 10.88 1.99
C ASN A 299 -16.66 10.20 3.35
N THR A 300 -17.85 10.13 3.94
CA THR A 300 -18.07 9.43 5.20
C THR A 300 -18.98 8.23 4.95
N THR A 301 -20.22 8.48 4.54
CA THR A 301 -21.24 7.41 4.30
C THR A 301 -21.75 7.38 2.86
N GLY A 302 -21.30 8.32 2.00
CA GLY A 302 -21.68 8.36 0.59
C GLY A 302 -21.33 7.06 -0.13
N SER A 303 -22.25 6.57 -0.96
CA SER A 303 -22.12 5.27 -1.64
C SER A 303 -22.38 5.40 -3.15
N SER A 304 -21.89 4.43 -3.91
CA SER A 304 -22.11 4.36 -5.38
C SER A 304 -21.59 5.58 -6.14
N ASN A 305 -20.47 6.17 -5.71
CA ASN A 305 -19.86 7.33 -6.36
C ASN A 305 -18.64 6.95 -7.21
N THR A 306 -18.43 7.63 -8.34
CA THR A 306 -17.23 7.52 -9.17
C THR A 306 -16.53 8.87 -9.24
N PHE A 307 -15.35 9.00 -8.64
CA PHE A 307 -14.56 10.24 -8.65
C PHE A 307 -13.20 10.00 -9.28
N ILE A 308 -12.91 10.64 -10.41
CA ILE A 308 -11.67 10.44 -11.17
C ILE A 308 -11.02 11.79 -11.43
N GLY A 309 -9.87 12.05 -10.81
CA GLY A 309 -9.12 13.30 -10.89
C GLY A 309 -8.62 13.75 -9.52
N ARG A 310 -7.58 14.58 -9.50
CA ARG A 310 -7.11 15.21 -8.25
C ARG A 310 -8.25 16.04 -7.65
N GLU A 311 -8.54 15.82 -6.36
CA GLU A 311 -9.58 16.53 -5.59
C GLU A 311 -10.99 16.44 -6.20
N SER A 312 -11.26 15.43 -7.04
CA SER A 312 -12.60 15.13 -7.52
C SER A 312 -13.49 14.68 -6.36
N GLY A 313 -14.64 15.31 -6.16
CA GLY A 313 -15.54 15.02 -5.03
C GLY A 313 -14.90 15.24 -3.65
N LEU A 314 -13.90 16.13 -3.55
CA LEU A 314 -13.09 16.33 -2.34
C LEU A 314 -13.91 16.45 -1.05
N ALA A 315 -14.98 17.25 -1.07
CA ALA A 315 -15.80 17.58 0.09
C ALA A 315 -17.06 16.69 0.24
N ASN A 316 -17.26 15.67 -0.61
CA ASN A 316 -18.45 14.83 -0.52
C ASN A 316 -18.47 14.14 0.83
N THR A 317 -19.56 14.21 1.60
CA THR A 317 -19.69 13.54 2.90
C THR A 317 -20.68 12.38 2.79
N THR A 318 -21.93 12.67 2.45
CA THR A 318 -23.02 11.68 2.38
C THR A 318 -23.65 11.56 1.00
N GLY A 319 -23.23 12.39 0.03
CA GLY A 319 -23.74 12.33 -1.35
C GLY A 319 -23.50 10.97 -2.00
N PHE A 320 -24.43 10.54 -2.84
CA PHE A 320 -24.45 9.21 -3.45
C PHE A 320 -24.86 9.25 -4.92
N PHE A 321 -24.52 8.21 -5.69
CA PHE A 321 -24.76 8.14 -7.15
C PHE A 321 -24.15 9.30 -7.95
N ASN A 322 -23.04 9.88 -7.51
CA ASN A 322 -22.35 10.93 -8.25
C ASN A 322 -21.24 10.38 -9.15
N THR A 323 -21.08 10.94 -10.34
CA THR A 323 -19.97 10.67 -11.26
C THR A 323 -19.21 11.95 -11.56
N PHE A 324 -18.03 12.13 -10.98
CA PHE A 324 -17.18 13.29 -11.18
C PHE A 324 -15.86 12.88 -11.85
N ILE A 325 -15.58 13.44 -13.02
CA ILE A 325 -14.40 13.11 -13.83
C ILE A 325 -13.71 14.41 -14.25
N GLY A 326 -12.56 14.69 -13.66
CA GLY A 326 -11.75 15.87 -13.91
C GLY A 326 -11.07 16.38 -12.63
N ARG A 327 -9.99 17.17 -12.79
CA ARG A 327 -9.38 17.88 -11.66
C ARG A 327 -10.42 18.81 -11.03
N ASN A 328 -10.65 18.69 -9.73
CA ASN A 328 -11.62 19.45 -8.93
C ASN A 328 -13.09 19.32 -9.39
N ALA A 329 -13.43 18.29 -10.17
CA ALA A 329 -14.84 18.07 -10.53
C ALA A 329 -15.66 17.80 -9.26
N GLY A 330 -16.73 18.58 -9.04
CA GLY A 330 -17.57 18.48 -7.83
C GLY A 330 -16.83 18.68 -6.51
N SER A 331 -15.73 19.44 -6.48
CA SER A 331 -14.87 19.52 -5.28
C SER A 331 -15.56 20.07 -4.03
N ALA A 332 -16.61 20.89 -4.20
CA ALA A 332 -17.38 21.44 -3.08
C ALA A 332 -18.68 20.68 -2.79
N THR A 333 -19.02 19.63 -3.55
CA THR A 333 -20.26 18.86 -3.32
C THR A 333 -20.16 18.19 -1.97
N THR A 334 -21.11 18.44 -1.07
CA THR A 334 -21.14 17.85 0.29
C THR A 334 -22.18 16.74 0.37
N THR A 335 -23.45 17.06 0.14
CA THR A 335 -24.57 16.11 0.27
C THR A 335 -25.33 15.87 -1.02
N GLY A 336 -25.01 16.60 -2.10
CA GLY A 336 -25.69 16.47 -3.38
C GLY A 336 -25.58 15.05 -3.96
N PHE A 337 -26.63 14.58 -4.64
CA PHE A 337 -26.71 13.23 -5.18
C PHE A 337 -27.14 13.19 -6.66
N GLN A 338 -26.84 12.07 -7.32
CA GLN A 338 -27.20 11.84 -8.73
C GLN A 338 -26.65 12.89 -9.72
N ASN A 339 -25.47 13.46 -9.43
CA ASN A 339 -24.83 14.44 -10.30
C ASN A 339 -23.78 13.80 -11.22
N THR A 340 -23.69 14.26 -12.46
CA THR A 340 -22.66 13.86 -13.43
C THR A 340 -21.84 15.07 -13.87
N PHE A 341 -20.59 15.18 -13.42
CA PHE A 341 -19.68 16.26 -13.78
C PHE A 341 -18.47 15.73 -14.56
N PHE A 342 -18.28 16.22 -15.78
CA PHE A 342 -17.20 15.80 -16.65
C PHE A 342 -16.42 17.02 -17.17
N GLY A 343 -15.17 17.16 -16.76
CA GLY A 343 -14.30 18.28 -17.12
C GLY A 343 -13.54 18.81 -15.91
N ALA A 344 -12.37 19.42 -16.14
CA ALA A 344 -11.67 20.09 -15.05
C ALA A 344 -12.51 21.28 -14.57
N ASN A 345 -12.65 21.37 -13.24
CA ASN A 345 -13.49 22.32 -12.53
C ASN A 345 -15.01 22.24 -12.86
N ALA A 346 -15.51 21.16 -13.44
CA ALA A 346 -16.95 21.01 -13.64
C ALA A 346 -17.68 20.90 -12.29
N GLY A 347 -18.69 21.73 -12.06
CA GLY A 347 -19.49 21.72 -10.84
C GLY A 347 -18.73 22.08 -9.56
N THR A 348 -17.60 22.79 -9.63
CA THR A 348 -16.75 23.08 -8.44
C THR A 348 -17.44 23.79 -7.31
N ALA A 349 -18.52 24.52 -7.58
CA ALA A 349 -19.25 25.28 -6.57
C ALA A 349 -20.54 24.58 -6.10
N ASN A 350 -20.95 23.47 -6.73
CA ASN A 350 -22.13 22.75 -6.30
C ASN A 350 -21.87 22.20 -4.90
N GLN A 351 -22.74 22.52 -3.95
CA GLN A 351 -22.69 22.02 -2.57
C GLN A 351 -23.76 20.96 -2.34
N THR A 352 -25.02 21.28 -2.64
CA THR A 352 -26.19 20.44 -2.30
C THR A 352 -27.15 20.24 -3.47
N GLY A 353 -26.83 20.72 -4.67
CA GLY A 353 -27.68 20.56 -5.84
C GLY A 353 -27.66 19.12 -6.35
N ASP A 354 -28.81 18.63 -6.79
CA ASP A 354 -29.04 17.23 -7.17
C ASP A 354 -29.38 17.09 -8.66
N ASN A 355 -29.19 15.89 -9.20
CA ASN A 355 -29.62 15.54 -10.57
C ASN A 355 -29.07 16.47 -11.66
N ASN A 356 -27.86 17.00 -11.49
CA ASN A 356 -27.25 17.89 -12.46
C ASN A 356 -26.28 17.17 -13.39
N THR A 357 -26.24 17.55 -14.66
CA THR A 357 -25.27 17.08 -15.66
C THR A 357 -24.44 18.24 -16.17
N TYR A 358 -23.16 18.34 -15.77
CA TYR A 358 -22.23 19.39 -16.21
C TYR A 358 -21.08 18.80 -17.01
N ILE A 359 -20.95 19.18 -18.28
CA ILE A 359 -19.94 18.63 -19.19
C ILE A 359 -19.18 19.77 -19.85
N GLY A 360 -17.89 19.90 -19.52
CA GLY A 360 -16.99 20.92 -20.05
C GLY A 360 -16.02 21.47 -19.01
N PHE A 361 -14.93 22.08 -19.48
CA PHE A 361 -14.04 22.83 -18.59
C PHE A 361 -14.82 24.02 -17.99
N ASN A 362 -14.81 24.13 -16.66
CA ASN A 362 -15.57 25.13 -15.89
C ASN A 362 -17.09 25.14 -16.16
N ALA A 363 -17.70 24.02 -16.55
CA ALA A 363 -19.16 23.94 -16.65
C ALA A 363 -19.80 23.92 -15.24
N GLY A 364 -20.83 24.73 -15.00
CA GLY A 364 -21.55 24.76 -13.72
C GLY A 364 -20.76 25.29 -12.52
N THR A 365 -19.70 26.07 -12.73
CA THR A 365 -18.91 26.68 -11.63
C THR A 365 -19.68 27.71 -10.82
N ASN A 366 -20.83 28.18 -11.30
CA ASN A 366 -21.69 29.12 -10.59
C ASN A 366 -22.91 28.45 -9.94
N SER A 367 -23.18 27.17 -10.19
CA SER A 367 -24.37 26.50 -9.64
C SER A 367 -24.05 25.93 -8.26
N VAL A 368 -24.59 26.55 -7.20
CA VAL A 368 -24.31 26.17 -5.80
C VAL A 368 -25.33 25.17 -5.24
N THR A 369 -26.62 25.48 -5.40
CA THR A 369 -27.73 24.68 -4.84
C THR A 369 -28.80 24.30 -5.86
N GLY A 370 -28.64 24.72 -7.12
CA GLY A 370 -29.58 24.42 -8.20
C GLY A 370 -29.62 22.93 -8.55
N SER A 371 -30.80 22.42 -8.90
CA SER A 371 -31.01 21.01 -9.21
C SER A 371 -31.64 20.80 -10.59
N ASN A 372 -31.52 19.59 -11.12
CA ASN A 372 -32.11 19.20 -12.42
C ASN A 372 -31.59 20.03 -13.61
N ASN A 373 -30.34 20.48 -13.58
CA ASN A 373 -29.77 21.27 -14.67
C ASN A 373 -28.88 20.46 -15.60
N THR A 374 -28.87 20.82 -16.88
CA THR A 374 -27.94 20.27 -17.89
C THR A 374 -27.10 21.39 -18.48
N LEU A 375 -25.80 21.43 -18.18
CA LEU A 375 -24.88 22.47 -18.65
C LEU A 375 -23.75 21.83 -19.46
N ILE A 376 -23.73 22.05 -20.78
CA ILE A 376 -22.80 21.39 -21.70
C ILE A 376 -22.05 22.44 -22.51
N GLY A 377 -20.74 22.56 -22.28
CA GLY A 377 -19.84 23.47 -22.98
C GLY A 377 -18.76 24.06 -22.07
N TYR A 378 -17.70 24.59 -22.69
CA TYR A 378 -16.71 25.41 -21.99
C TYR A 378 -17.40 26.62 -21.33
N ASN A 379 -17.26 26.78 -20.01
CA ASN A 379 -17.92 27.82 -19.23
C ASN A 379 -19.47 27.86 -19.38
N ALA A 380 -20.14 26.75 -19.73
CA ALA A 380 -21.61 26.71 -19.70
C ALA A 380 -22.10 26.77 -18.24
N ASN A 381 -22.98 27.71 -17.90
CA ASN A 381 -23.22 28.09 -16.51
C ASN A 381 -24.67 28.51 -16.20
N THR A 382 -24.94 28.68 -14.92
CA THR A 382 -26.08 29.45 -14.39
C THR A 382 -25.64 30.88 -14.12
N PHE A 383 -26.56 31.83 -14.23
CA PHE A 383 -26.32 33.23 -13.88
C PHE A 383 -26.22 33.37 -12.36
N SER A 384 -25.05 33.82 -11.89
CA SER A 384 -24.73 33.98 -10.46
C SER A 384 -24.80 32.67 -9.66
N ALA A 385 -24.48 32.74 -8.37
CA ALA A 385 -24.57 31.68 -7.37
C ALA A 385 -26.03 31.29 -7.03
N SER A 386 -26.92 31.35 -8.01
CA SER A 386 -28.37 31.25 -7.84
C SER A 386 -28.83 29.78 -7.83
N ALA A 387 -29.92 29.51 -7.11
CA ALA A 387 -30.61 28.20 -7.10
C ALA A 387 -31.41 27.94 -8.39
N ILE A 388 -30.85 28.26 -9.57
CA ILE A 388 -31.50 28.01 -10.86
C ILE A 388 -31.65 26.50 -11.03
N SER A 389 -32.86 26.06 -11.36
CA SER A 389 -33.21 24.65 -11.47
C SER A 389 -33.97 24.36 -12.76
N ASN A 390 -34.07 23.08 -13.13
CA ASN A 390 -34.80 22.61 -14.30
C ASN A 390 -34.38 23.31 -15.62
N SER A 391 -33.09 23.66 -15.74
CA SER A 391 -32.61 24.48 -16.84
C SER A 391 -31.53 23.81 -17.66
N THR A 392 -31.49 24.11 -18.96
CA THR A 392 -30.50 23.53 -19.89
C THR A 392 -29.71 24.64 -20.58
N ALA A 393 -28.37 24.59 -20.52
CA ALA A 393 -27.49 25.45 -21.27
C ALA A 393 -26.56 24.59 -22.15
N ILE A 394 -26.62 24.78 -23.48
CA ILE A 394 -25.75 24.05 -24.42
C ILE A 394 -24.99 25.04 -25.29
N GLY A 395 -23.66 24.99 -25.23
CA GLY A 395 -22.76 25.86 -25.99
C GLY A 395 -21.65 26.47 -25.13
N ALA A 396 -20.54 26.85 -25.76
CA ALA A 396 -19.47 27.54 -25.06
C ALA A 396 -19.96 28.92 -24.56
N GLY A 397 -19.86 29.16 -23.25
CA GLY A 397 -20.34 30.37 -22.59
C GLY A 397 -21.86 30.48 -22.44
N ALA A 398 -22.63 29.45 -22.82
CA ALA A 398 -24.09 29.47 -22.66
C ALA A 398 -24.47 29.62 -21.19
N THR A 399 -25.34 30.60 -20.88
CA THR A 399 -25.71 30.92 -19.50
C THR A 399 -27.22 30.98 -19.35
N VAL A 400 -27.80 30.16 -18.48
CA VAL A 400 -29.22 30.25 -18.09
C VAL A 400 -29.39 31.29 -16.99
N THR A 401 -30.36 32.19 -17.13
CA THR A 401 -30.59 33.31 -16.18
C THR A 401 -31.75 33.08 -15.22
N SER A 402 -32.61 32.10 -15.49
CA SER A 402 -33.76 31.74 -14.67
C SER A 402 -34.07 30.25 -14.77
N SER A 403 -34.78 29.72 -13.78
CA SER A 403 -35.27 28.33 -13.80
C SER A 403 -36.21 28.05 -14.96
N ASP A 404 -36.38 26.78 -15.29
CA ASP A 404 -37.33 26.29 -16.30
C ASP A 404 -37.05 26.84 -17.71
N THR A 405 -35.77 27.10 -18.03
CA THR A 405 -35.35 27.65 -19.34
C THR A 405 -34.35 26.78 -20.08
N ILE A 406 -34.32 26.92 -21.42
CA ILE A 406 -33.31 26.32 -22.29
C ILE A 406 -32.58 27.43 -23.05
N VAL A 407 -31.25 27.45 -22.96
CA VAL A 407 -30.35 28.36 -23.69
C VAL A 407 -29.45 27.55 -24.62
N LEU A 408 -29.47 27.88 -25.91
CA LEU A 408 -28.62 27.27 -26.94
C LEU A 408 -27.65 28.32 -27.49
N GLY A 409 -26.40 28.30 -27.01
CA GLY A 409 -25.36 29.26 -27.38
C GLY A 409 -25.37 30.53 -26.53
N THR A 410 -24.93 31.63 -27.13
CA THR A 410 -24.86 32.99 -26.57
C THR A 410 -25.57 33.98 -27.51
N ASP A 411 -25.69 35.24 -27.10
CA ASP A 411 -26.27 36.32 -27.91
C ASP A 411 -25.57 36.53 -29.27
N SER A 412 -24.33 36.06 -29.40
CA SER A 412 -23.54 36.12 -30.64
C SER A 412 -23.57 34.82 -31.47
N THR A 413 -24.24 33.79 -30.96
CA THR A 413 -24.24 32.45 -31.56
C THR A 413 -25.40 32.29 -32.53
N ARG A 414 -25.09 31.80 -33.74
CA ARG A 414 -26.11 31.34 -34.68
C ARG A 414 -26.40 29.85 -34.46
N VAL A 415 -27.63 29.52 -34.05
CA VAL A 415 -28.10 28.13 -34.00
C VAL A 415 -28.59 27.73 -35.40
N VAL A 416 -27.95 26.72 -36.00
CA VAL A 416 -28.31 26.21 -37.33
C VAL A 416 -28.77 24.76 -37.19
N ILE A 417 -29.99 24.45 -37.65
CA ILE A 417 -30.47 23.08 -37.82
C ILE A 417 -30.37 22.76 -39.33
N PRO A 418 -29.35 22.00 -39.76
CA PRO A 418 -29.19 21.68 -41.17
C PRO A 418 -30.30 20.73 -41.66
N GLY A 419 -30.64 20.82 -42.94
CA GLY A 419 -31.69 20.01 -43.57
C GLY A 419 -33.11 20.55 -43.36
N THR A 420 -34.11 19.72 -43.62
CA THR A 420 -35.52 20.09 -43.48
C THR A 420 -36.04 19.74 -42.09
N VAL A 421 -36.37 20.75 -41.29
CA VAL A 421 -37.18 20.58 -40.07
C VAL A 421 -38.62 20.33 -40.51
N HIS A 422 -39.11 19.10 -40.37
CA HIS A 422 -40.46 18.73 -40.83
C HIS A 422 -41.56 19.36 -39.98
N GLU A 423 -41.36 19.41 -38.65
CA GLU A 423 -42.27 20.05 -37.71
C GLU A 423 -41.50 20.48 -36.46
N LEU A 424 -41.80 21.69 -35.95
CA LEU A 424 -41.49 22.10 -34.58
C LEU A 424 -42.82 22.30 -33.85
N ARG A 425 -43.23 21.31 -33.06
CA ARG A 425 -44.54 21.30 -32.42
C ARG A 425 -44.45 21.71 -30.95
N ILE A 426 -45.20 22.73 -30.57
CA ILE A 426 -45.42 23.11 -29.17
C ILE A 426 -46.87 22.75 -28.82
N THR A 427 -47.05 21.79 -27.90
CA THR A 427 -48.38 21.30 -27.48
C THR A 427 -48.74 21.77 -26.08
N ASN A 428 -50.03 21.71 -25.73
CA ASN A 428 -50.55 22.04 -24.39
C ASN A 428 -50.37 23.50 -23.95
N PHE A 429 -50.47 24.44 -24.89
CA PHE A 429 -50.51 25.88 -24.58
C PHE A 429 -51.72 26.20 -23.69
N LEU A 430 -51.46 26.61 -22.45
CA LEU A 430 -52.46 27.09 -21.51
C LEU A 430 -52.79 28.56 -21.79
N GLN A 431 -53.90 29.06 -21.23
CA GLN A 431 -54.33 30.45 -21.42
C GLN A 431 -53.30 31.50 -20.95
N THR A 432 -52.38 31.13 -20.08
CA THR A 432 -51.30 31.98 -19.56
C THR A 432 -50.01 31.94 -20.38
N ASP A 433 -49.87 30.97 -21.27
CA ASP A 433 -48.63 30.73 -22.00
C ASP A 433 -48.48 31.73 -23.14
N ARG A 434 -47.24 32.12 -23.44
CA ARG A 434 -46.91 33.06 -24.51
C ARG A 434 -45.76 32.54 -25.35
N LEU A 435 -45.84 32.72 -26.66
CA LEU A 435 -44.73 32.49 -27.58
C LEU A 435 -44.11 33.84 -27.89
N TYR A 436 -42.94 34.11 -27.30
CA TYR A 436 -42.25 35.38 -27.45
C TYR A 436 -41.21 35.27 -28.58
N ILE A 437 -41.29 36.15 -29.57
CA ILE A 437 -40.27 36.33 -30.61
C ILE A 437 -39.79 37.78 -30.47
N ASP A 438 -38.66 37.97 -29.77
CA ASP A 438 -38.17 39.26 -29.27
C ASP A 438 -37.91 40.27 -30.40
N THR A 439 -37.24 39.85 -31.47
CA THR A 439 -37.00 40.68 -32.65
C THR A 439 -37.10 39.88 -33.94
N LEU A 440 -37.91 40.37 -34.88
CA LEU A 440 -37.84 40.02 -36.29
C LEU A 440 -37.10 41.18 -36.98
N PRO A 441 -35.81 41.06 -37.32
CA PRO A 441 -35.09 42.15 -37.99
C PRO A 441 -35.76 42.46 -39.33
N GLY A 442 -36.42 43.62 -39.39
CA GLY A 442 -37.16 44.11 -40.54
C GLY A 442 -36.24 44.55 -41.67
N GLY A 443 -35.76 43.59 -42.45
CA GLY A 443 -35.31 43.80 -43.83
C GLY A 443 -36.38 43.25 -44.78
N GLY A 444 -37.52 43.93 -44.87
CA GLY A 444 -38.69 43.49 -45.65
C GLY A 444 -39.65 42.64 -44.83
N GLY A 445 -40.59 43.30 -44.16
CA GLY A 445 -41.63 42.66 -43.35
C GLY A 445 -42.40 41.62 -44.16
N THR A 446 -42.26 40.36 -43.79
CA THR A 446 -43.22 39.33 -44.19
C THR A 446 -44.18 39.19 -43.03
N ASP A 447 -45.44 39.52 -43.25
CA ASP A 447 -46.48 39.21 -42.27
C ASP A 447 -46.48 37.69 -42.03
N ILE A 448 -46.53 37.30 -40.76
CA ILE A 448 -46.67 35.91 -40.33
C ILE A 448 -48.16 35.62 -40.23
N CYS A 449 -48.69 34.80 -41.13
CA CYS A 449 -50.09 34.38 -41.14
C CYS A 449 -50.23 33.00 -40.49
N ILE A 450 -51.21 32.84 -39.60
CA ILE A 450 -51.66 31.51 -39.17
C ILE A 450 -52.52 30.94 -40.30
N ARG A 451 -52.07 29.85 -40.93
CA ARG A 451 -52.89 29.11 -41.88
C ARG A 451 -54.06 28.49 -41.11
N THR A 452 -55.27 28.93 -41.41
CA THR A 452 -56.47 28.58 -40.63
C THR A 452 -56.85 27.11 -40.68
N SER A 453 -56.41 26.35 -41.69
CA SER A 453 -56.70 24.91 -41.83
C SER A 453 -55.99 24.03 -40.81
N ASP A 454 -54.77 24.40 -40.42
CA ASP A 454 -53.91 23.57 -39.54
C ASP A 454 -53.21 24.35 -38.43
N ARG A 455 -53.52 25.65 -38.29
CA ARG A 455 -52.97 26.56 -37.28
C ARG A 455 -51.44 26.69 -37.34
N VAL A 456 -50.84 26.52 -38.51
CA VAL A 456 -49.38 26.66 -38.73
C VAL A 456 -49.01 28.11 -39.07
N ILE A 457 -47.92 28.60 -38.47
CA ILE A 457 -47.27 29.88 -38.80
C ILE A 457 -46.69 29.78 -40.23
N SER A 458 -47.12 30.67 -41.13
CA SER A 458 -46.80 30.60 -42.57
C SER A 458 -46.62 31.98 -43.22
N GLN A 459 -46.04 32.02 -44.42
CA GLN A 459 -45.95 33.25 -45.23
C GLN A 459 -47.35 33.64 -45.76
N CYS A 460 -47.72 34.92 -45.63
CA CYS A 460 -48.96 35.44 -46.18
C CYS A 460 -48.91 35.46 -47.73
N SER A 461 -49.50 34.44 -48.39
CA SER A 461 -49.55 34.34 -49.85
C SER A 461 -50.90 34.80 -50.41
N SER A 462 -50.87 35.58 -51.50
CA SER A 462 -52.06 36.07 -52.22
C SER A 462 -52.04 35.70 -53.72
N SER A 463 -51.32 34.64 -54.09
CA SER A 463 -51.21 34.17 -55.48
C SER A 463 -52.54 33.62 -56.02
N ILE A 464 -52.81 33.84 -57.31
CA ILE A 464 -53.93 33.22 -58.03
C ILE A 464 -53.93 31.70 -57.93
N ARG A 465 -52.74 31.07 -57.82
CA ARG A 465 -52.59 29.61 -57.69
C ARG A 465 -53.25 29.02 -56.44
N TYR A 466 -53.57 29.85 -55.46
CA TYR A 466 -54.18 29.44 -54.19
C TYR A 466 -55.60 29.99 -54.03
N LYS A 467 -56.25 30.43 -55.12
CA LYS A 467 -57.58 31.06 -55.11
C LYS A 467 -58.47 30.43 -56.19
N ASP A 468 -59.66 30.01 -55.80
CA ASP A 468 -60.74 29.57 -56.70
C ASP A 468 -61.89 30.59 -56.70
N ASN A 469 -62.81 30.50 -57.66
CA ASN A 469 -64.02 31.33 -57.77
C ASN A 469 -63.76 32.86 -57.73
N ILE A 470 -62.74 33.32 -58.46
CA ILE A 470 -62.34 34.73 -58.50
C ILE A 470 -63.39 35.53 -59.28
N ALA A 471 -64.07 36.45 -58.60
CA ALA A 471 -65.07 37.35 -59.18
C ALA A 471 -64.76 38.82 -58.83
N SER A 472 -65.25 39.75 -59.65
CA SER A 472 -65.14 41.18 -59.38
C SER A 472 -65.97 41.57 -58.16
N PHE A 473 -65.34 42.24 -57.19
CA PHE A 473 -66.04 42.94 -56.13
C PHE A 473 -66.26 44.38 -56.58
N ASN A 474 -67.50 44.74 -56.89
CA ASN A 474 -67.86 46.05 -57.47
C ASN A 474 -68.23 47.15 -56.45
N PRO A 475 -68.72 46.87 -55.23
CA PRO A 475 -69.04 47.95 -54.30
C PRO A 475 -67.83 48.85 -53.98
N GLY A 476 -68.05 50.16 -54.00
CA GLY A 476 -67.10 51.20 -53.61
C GLY A 476 -67.73 52.19 -52.64
N LEU A 477 -68.09 53.39 -53.10
CA LEU A 477 -68.67 54.45 -52.28
C LEU A 477 -70.01 54.05 -51.67
N SER A 478 -70.84 53.29 -52.40
CA SER A 478 -72.14 52.83 -51.92
C SER A 478 -72.04 51.89 -50.71
N LEU A 479 -70.89 51.23 -50.52
CA LEU A 479 -70.60 50.44 -49.35
C LEU A 479 -69.95 51.30 -48.26
N ILE A 480 -68.86 52.00 -48.58
CA ILE A 480 -68.09 52.79 -47.61
C ILE A 480 -68.95 53.86 -46.93
N SER A 481 -69.87 54.50 -47.66
CA SER A 481 -70.78 55.51 -47.10
C SER A 481 -71.77 54.96 -46.06
N ARG A 482 -71.99 53.65 -46.02
CA ARG A 482 -72.84 52.97 -45.02
C ARG A 482 -72.05 52.51 -43.79
N LEU A 483 -70.71 52.53 -43.84
CA LEU A 483 -69.88 52.23 -42.69
C LEU A 483 -69.78 53.46 -41.78
N ARG A 484 -70.07 53.27 -40.50
CA ARG A 484 -70.06 54.35 -39.52
C ARG A 484 -68.81 54.27 -38.64
N PRO A 485 -67.86 55.20 -38.77
CA PRO A 485 -66.74 55.30 -37.83
C PRO A 485 -67.27 55.68 -36.44
N VAL A 486 -66.71 55.05 -35.41
CA VAL A 486 -67.07 55.26 -34.00
C VAL A 486 -65.83 55.43 -33.16
N THR A 487 -65.94 56.23 -32.11
CA THR A 487 -65.02 56.19 -30.98
C THR A 487 -65.64 55.37 -29.86
N PHE A 488 -64.83 54.65 -29.10
CA PHE A 488 -65.30 53.81 -28.02
C PHE A 488 -64.26 53.70 -26.92
N ASP A 489 -64.69 53.32 -25.72
CA ASP A 489 -63.80 52.98 -24.62
C ASP A 489 -63.76 51.46 -24.45
N TRP A 490 -62.56 50.90 -24.30
CA TRP A 490 -62.38 49.47 -24.07
C TRP A 490 -62.94 49.08 -22.70
N LYS A 491 -63.77 48.03 -22.66
CA LYS A 491 -64.34 47.52 -21.39
C LYS A 491 -63.28 46.98 -20.42
N SER A 492 -62.11 46.57 -20.93
CA SER A 492 -61.03 45.97 -20.14
C SER A 492 -60.26 46.97 -19.30
N ASP A 493 -59.99 48.16 -19.82
CA ASP A 493 -59.10 49.14 -19.19
C ASP A 493 -59.61 50.60 -19.30
N GLY A 494 -60.73 50.84 -19.97
CA GLY A 494 -61.33 52.16 -20.16
C GLY A 494 -60.56 53.06 -21.14
N SER A 495 -59.58 52.53 -21.87
CA SER A 495 -58.83 53.32 -22.85
C SER A 495 -59.71 53.71 -24.04
N ASN A 496 -59.55 54.96 -24.50
CA ASN A 496 -60.31 55.51 -25.61
C ASN A 496 -59.66 55.17 -26.96
N ASP A 497 -60.47 54.75 -27.93
CA ASP A 497 -60.01 54.34 -29.25
C ASP A 497 -61.02 54.68 -30.37
N LEU A 498 -60.59 54.52 -31.62
CA LEU A 498 -61.36 54.77 -32.84
C LEU A 498 -61.44 53.49 -33.70
N GLY A 499 -62.61 53.21 -34.25
CA GLY A 499 -62.76 52.09 -35.17
C GLY A 499 -64.16 51.96 -35.77
N LEU A 500 -64.51 50.72 -36.10
CA LEU A 500 -65.80 50.30 -36.62
C LEU A 500 -66.39 49.23 -35.69
N VAL A 501 -67.71 49.25 -35.50
CA VAL A 501 -68.43 48.20 -34.77
C VAL A 501 -68.61 46.99 -35.69
N ALA A 502 -68.13 45.82 -35.27
CA ALA A 502 -68.09 44.63 -36.12
C ALA A 502 -69.49 44.19 -36.59
N GLU A 503 -70.49 44.28 -35.72
CA GLU A 503 -71.89 43.95 -36.02
C GLU A 503 -72.49 44.91 -37.06
N GLU A 504 -72.18 46.20 -36.98
CA GLU A 504 -72.61 47.20 -37.96
C GLU A 504 -71.93 46.95 -39.32
N VAL A 505 -70.64 46.60 -39.32
CA VAL A 505 -69.90 46.23 -40.53
C VAL A 505 -70.48 44.97 -41.16
N ALA A 506 -70.75 43.94 -40.37
CA ALA A 506 -71.32 42.67 -40.82
C ALA A 506 -72.71 42.86 -41.47
N ALA A 507 -73.52 43.80 -40.94
CA ALA A 507 -74.83 44.13 -41.51
C ALA A 507 -74.73 44.82 -42.89
N VAL A 508 -73.65 45.57 -43.13
CA VAL A 508 -73.40 46.25 -44.41
C VAL A 508 -72.77 45.32 -45.44
N GLU A 509 -71.71 44.61 -45.05
CA GLU A 509 -70.98 43.63 -45.85
C GLU A 509 -70.34 42.56 -44.94
N PRO A 510 -70.91 41.35 -44.88
CA PRO A 510 -70.41 40.24 -44.08
C PRO A 510 -68.94 39.88 -44.36
N LEU A 511 -68.44 40.07 -45.59
CA LEU A 511 -67.06 39.73 -45.94
C LEU A 511 -66.01 40.57 -45.19
N LEU A 512 -66.39 41.76 -44.72
CA LEU A 512 -65.52 42.66 -43.95
C LEU A 512 -65.51 42.35 -42.44
N ALA A 513 -66.30 41.39 -41.97
CA ALA A 513 -66.32 40.98 -40.58
C ALA A 513 -65.59 39.63 -40.35
N THR A 514 -65.12 39.42 -39.13
CA THR A 514 -64.67 38.11 -38.62
C THR A 514 -65.74 37.49 -37.77
N TYR A 515 -65.78 36.16 -37.74
CA TYR A 515 -66.78 35.39 -37.03
C TYR A 515 -66.13 34.31 -36.17
N LYS A 516 -66.72 34.06 -35.01
CA LYS A 516 -66.38 32.97 -34.11
C LYS A 516 -67.65 32.29 -33.64
N ASP A 517 -67.68 30.97 -33.78
CA ASP A 517 -68.85 30.14 -33.43
C ASP A 517 -70.17 30.65 -34.04
N GLY A 518 -70.09 31.21 -35.25
CA GLY A 518 -71.23 31.78 -35.98
C GLY A 518 -71.65 33.19 -35.55
N GLN A 519 -71.00 33.77 -34.54
CA GLN A 519 -71.24 35.14 -34.09
C GLN A 519 -70.17 36.08 -34.65
N VAL A 520 -70.56 37.34 -34.89
CA VAL A 520 -69.62 38.40 -35.32
C VAL A 520 -68.64 38.71 -34.18
N GLU A 521 -67.34 38.78 -34.48
CA GLU A 521 -66.29 38.99 -33.47
C GLU A 521 -65.40 40.23 -33.74
N GLY A 522 -65.25 40.64 -35.00
CA GLY A 522 -64.30 41.70 -35.33
C GLY A 522 -64.39 42.19 -36.78
N VAL A 523 -63.53 43.15 -37.12
CA VAL A 523 -63.48 43.80 -38.44
C VAL A 523 -62.17 43.47 -39.13
N LYS A 524 -62.25 43.09 -40.41
CA LYS A 524 -61.10 42.89 -41.29
C LYS A 524 -60.65 44.24 -41.88
N TYR A 525 -59.99 45.06 -41.07
CA TYR A 525 -59.57 46.41 -41.46
C TYR A 525 -58.67 46.42 -42.72
N ASP A 526 -57.85 45.38 -42.92
CA ASP A 526 -57.04 45.17 -44.12
C ASP A 526 -57.89 45.08 -45.41
N ARG A 527 -59.13 44.61 -45.31
CA ARG A 527 -60.06 44.47 -46.44
C ARG A 527 -60.83 45.73 -46.73
N VAL A 528 -60.98 46.65 -45.77
CA VAL A 528 -61.58 47.97 -46.00
C VAL A 528 -60.76 48.74 -47.04
N GLY A 529 -59.43 48.64 -46.98
CA GLY A 529 -58.54 49.21 -48.00
C GLY A 529 -58.80 48.72 -49.41
N VAL A 530 -59.19 47.45 -49.57
CA VAL A 530 -59.55 46.87 -50.88
C VAL A 530 -60.84 47.49 -51.42
N VAL A 531 -61.83 47.78 -50.56
CA VAL A 531 -63.07 48.45 -50.97
C VAL A 531 -62.83 49.93 -51.29
N LEU A 532 -61.95 50.59 -50.54
CA LEU A 532 -61.55 51.97 -50.79
C LEU A 532 -60.94 52.14 -52.18
N LEU A 533 -60.28 51.12 -52.74
CA LEU A 533 -59.80 51.15 -54.12
C LEU A 533 -60.93 51.42 -55.13
N ASN A 534 -62.07 50.76 -54.97
CA ASN A 534 -63.23 51.00 -55.83
C ASN A 534 -63.81 52.38 -55.58
N ALA A 535 -63.93 52.80 -54.32
CA ALA A 535 -64.44 54.12 -53.97
C ALA A 535 -63.60 55.25 -54.60
N VAL A 536 -62.27 55.13 -54.58
CA VAL A 536 -61.35 56.09 -55.21
C VAL A 536 -61.53 56.10 -56.73
N LYS A 537 -61.68 54.94 -57.38
CA LYS A 537 -61.95 54.86 -58.83
C LYS A 537 -63.27 55.51 -59.21
N GLU A 538 -64.31 55.29 -58.41
CA GLU A 538 -65.63 55.93 -58.59
C GLU A 538 -65.53 57.45 -58.46
N GLN A 539 -64.87 57.95 -57.40
CA GLN A 539 -64.65 59.39 -57.21
C GLN A 539 -63.86 60.00 -58.37
N GLN A 540 -62.80 59.33 -58.84
CA GLN A 540 -61.99 59.80 -59.96
C GLN A 540 -62.82 59.93 -61.25
N THR A 541 -63.69 58.94 -61.53
CA THR A 541 -64.61 58.97 -62.66
C THR A 541 -65.57 60.15 -62.57
N GLN A 542 -66.09 60.44 -61.37
CA GLN A 542 -66.98 61.58 -61.15
C GLN A 542 -66.26 62.93 -61.31
N ILE A 543 -65.01 63.04 -60.86
CA ILE A 543 -64.17 64.22 -61.05
C ILE A 543 -63.92 64.47 -62.54
N GLU A 544 -63.59 63.42 -63.30
CA GLU A 544 -63.38 63.52 -64.75
C GLU A 544 -64.65 63.98 -65.48
N TYR A 545 -65.81 63.41 -65.11
CA TYR A 545 -67.09 63.82 -65.65
C TYR A 545 -67.42 65.28 -65.34
N LEU A 546 -67.23 65.72 -64.08
CA LEU A 546 -67.44 67.11 -63.68
C LEU A 546 -66.49 68.06 -64.43
N ASN A 547 -65.23 67.68 -64.62
CA ASN A 547 -64.27 68.48 -65.38
C ASN A 547 -64.68 68.61 -66.85
N GLN A 548 -65.17 67.54 -67.49
CA GLN A 548 -65.71 67.61 -68.85
C GLN A 548 -66.91 68.56 -68.93
N GLN A 549 -67.83 68.48 -67.96
CA GLN A 549 -68.96 69.42 -67.89
C GLN A 549 -68.49 70.86 -67.73
N ILE A 550 -67.49 71.12 -66.88
CA ILE A 550 -66.91 72.46 -66.72
C ILE A 550 -66.30 72.97 -68.04
N VAL A 551 -65.59 72.12 -68.79
CA VAL A 551 -65.04 72.48 -70.11
C VAL A 551 -66.15 72.85 -71.09
N ILE A 552 -67.21 72.04 -71.16
CA ILE A 552 -68.37 72.32 -72.02
C ILE A 552 -69.07 73.61 -71.60
N LEU A 553 -69.27 73.83 -70.31
CA LEU A 553 -69.91 75.03 -69.77
C LEU A 553 -69.08 76.29 -70.08
N LYS A 554 -67.75 76.22 -69.90
CA LYS A 554 -66.82 77.30 -70.29
C LYS A 554 -66.92 77.61 -71.77
N TRP A 555 -66.95 76.58 -72.62
CA TRP A 555 -67.10 76.76 -74.07
C TRP A 555 -68.42 77.45 -74.44
N LEU A 556 -69.54 77.03 -73.85
CA LEU A 556 -70.86 77.64 -74.06
C LEU A 556 -70.86 79.13 -73.66
N ILE A 557 -70.28 79.48 -72.51
CA ILE A 557 -70.15 80.87 -72.04
C ILE A 557 -69.28 81.71 -73.00
N CYS A 558 -68.17 81.15 -73.51
CA CYS A 558 -67.31 81.82 -74.49
C CYS A 558 -68.05 82.10 -75.81
N THR A 559 -68.91 81.20 -76.27
CA THR A 559 -69.67 81.36 -77.53
C THR A 559 -70.93 82.22 -77.41
N GLY A 560 -71.55 82.30 -76.23
CA GLY A 560 -72.79 83.05 -76.00
C GLY A 560 -72.63 84.57 -75.84
N SER A 561 -71.40 85.06 -75.65
CA SER A 561 -71.11 86.49 -75.36
C SER A 561 -70.71 87.33 -76.58
N GLY A 562 -70.69 86.76 -77.79
CA GLY A 562 -70.46 87.52 -79.03
C GLY A 562 -69.07 88.18 -79.17
N SER A 563 -68.07 87.78 -78.38
CA SER A 563 -66.70 88.31 -78.50
C SER A 563 -65.78 87.32 -79.24
N SER A 564 -65.20 87.76 -80.35
CA SER A 564 -64.24 87.03 -81.19
C SER A 564 -62.80 87.17 -80.69
N GLY A 565 -62.54 86.76 -79.44
CA GLY A 565 -61.20 86.72 -78.85
C GLY A 565 -60.93 85.42 -78.08
N PRO A 566 -59.66 84.99 -77.92
CA PRO A 566 -59.35 83.72 -77.27
C PRO A 566 -59.71 83.77 -75.78
N CYS A 567 -60.52 82.80 -75.34
CA CYS A 567 -60.87 82.62 -73.93
C CYS A 567 -59.61 82.30 -73.12
N LYS A 568 -59.24 83.19 -72.20
CA LYS A 568 -58.21 82.93 -71.19
C LYS A 568 -58.83 82.25 -69.97
#